data_AF-A0A932GS39-F1
#
_entry.id   AF-A0A932GS39-F1
#
_cell.length_a   1.000
_cell.length_b   1.000
_cell.length_c   1.000
_cell.angle_alpha   90.00
_cell.angle_beta   90.00
_cell.angle_gamma   90.00
#
_symmetry.space_group_name_H-M   'P 1'
#
loop_
_entity.id
_entity.type
_entity.pdbx_description
1 polymer ?
#
loop_
_entity_poly.entity_id
_entity_poly.type
_entity_poly.pdbx_seq_one_letter_code
_entity_poly.pdbx_strand_id
1 'polypeptide(L)' 'GLDEEKYEILEISLPYLRTPVRPGRNIPTIIEVAARNHLLKLMGYHSAQELDRKLLAQLLESRGDPPPGE' A
#
# COMPACT_ATOMS: atom_id res chain seq x y z
N GLY A 1 -3.71 -2.95 2.78
CA GLY A 1 -2.43 -2.43 2.25
C GLY A 1 -2.13 -3.12 0.94
N LEU A 2 -1.97 -4.44 1.02
CA LEU A 2 -2.18 -5.35 -0.10
C LEU A 2 -3.67 -5.60 -0.31
N ASP A 3 -4.42 -5.80 0.78
CA ASP A 3 -5.88 -5.88 0.73
C ASP A 3 -6.52 -4.49 0.63
N GLU A 4 -7.59 -4.41 -0.15
CA GLU A 4 -8.45 -3.24 -0.28
C GLU A 4 -9.76 -3.47 0.45
N GLU A 5 -9.99 -2.72 1.50
CA GLU A 5 -11.29 -2.68 2.14
C GLU A 5 -12.25 -1.85 1.28
N LYS A 6 -13.51 -2.26 1.27
CA LYS A 6 -14.61 -1.57 0.58
C LYS A 6 -15.71 -1.26 1.56
N TYR A 7 -16.41 -0.16 1.32
CA TYR A 7 -17.57 0.25 2.09
C TYR A 7 -18.72 0.59 1.12
N GLU A 8 -19.92 0.15 1.45
CA GLU A 8 -21.09 0.30 0.59
C GLU A 8 -21.89 1.55 0.98
N ILE A 9 -22.19 2.40 0.00
CA ILE A 9 -23.04 3.58 0.16
C ILE A 9 -24.01 3.59 -1.00
N LEU A 10 -25.32 3.52 -0.70
CA LEU A 10 -26.38 3.50 -1.73
C LEU A 10 -26.14 2.42 -2.80
N GLU A 11 -25.78 1.20 -2.37
CA GLU A 11 -25.46 0.06 -3.24
C GLU A 11 -24.19 0.26 -4.12
N ILE A 12 -23.44 1.32 -3.89
CA ILE A 12 -22.16 1.59 -4.57
C ILE A 12 -21.01 1.19 -3.64
N SER A 13 -20.17 0.28 -4.12
CA SER A 13 -18.98 -0.17 -3.40
C SER A 13 -17.82 0.81 -3.61
N LEU A 14 -17.41 1.48 -2.53
CA LEU A 14 -16.34 2.49 -2.55
C LEU A 14 -15.09 1.97 -1.82
N PRO A 15 -13.88 2.37 -2.26
CA PRO A 15 -12.66 2.05 -1.53
C PRO A 15 -12.68 2.69 -0.13
N TYR A 16 -12.25 1.93 0.87
CA TYR A 16 -12.28 2.34 2.26
C TYR A 16 -10.89 2.20 2.90
N LEU A 17 -10.54 3.16 3.74
CA LEU A 17 -9.29 3.16 4.50
C LEU A 17 -9.58 3.57 5.94
N ARG A 18 -9.27 2.68 6.88
CA ARG A 18 -9.32 2.98 8.30
C ARG A 18 -7.94 3.35 8.84
N THR A 19 -7.77 4.59 9.28
CA THR A 19 -6.51 5.06 9.88
C THR A 19 -6.73 5.41 11.36
N PRO A 20 -5.98 4.80 12.29
CA PRO A 20 -6.10 5.11 13.71
C PRO A 20 -5.57 6.51 14.01
N VAL A 21 -6.33 7.30 14.76
CA VAL A 21 -5.91 8.61 15.24
C VAL A 21 -5.23 8.49 16.61
N ARG A 22 -4.10 9.18 16.77
CA ARG A 22 -3.34 9.26 18.01
C ARG A 22 -2.88 10.71 18.23
N PRO A 23 -2.87 11.22 19.47
CA PRO A 23 -2.28 12.51 19.79
C PRO A 23 -0.82 12.59 19.30
N GLY A 24 -0.39 13.78 18.87
CA GLY A 24 0.97 14.00 18.37
C GLY A 24 1.21 13.61 16.90
N ARG A 25 0.16 13.22 16.16
CA ARG A 25 0.22 13.01 14.70
C ARG A 25 -0.37 14.18 13.94
N ASN A 26 0.26 14.56 12.83
CA ASN A 26 -0.27 15.55 11.89
C ASN A 26 -1.34 14.88 11.00
N ILE A 27 -2.62 15.08 11.35
CA ILE A 27 -3.76 14.49 10.64
C ILE A 27 -3.85 14.97 9.19
N PRO A 28 -3.72 16.28 8.87
CA PRO A 28 -3.68 16.75 7.48
C PRO A 28 -2.68 15.99 6.61
N THR A 29 -1.44 15.81 7.06
CA THR A 29 -0.42 15.06 6.31
C THR A 29 -0.81 13.61 6.09
N ILE A 30 -1.43 12.95 7.09
CA ILE A 30 -1.92 11.58 6.96
C ILE A 30 -2.98 11.50 5.84
N ILE A 31 -3.91 12.44 5.80
CA ILE A 31 -4.96 12.48 4.78
C ILE A 31 -4.38 12.76 3.39
N GLU A 32 -3.41 13.67 3.28
CA GLU A 32 -2.73 13.97 2.00
C GLU A 32 -2.04 12.73 1.42
N VAL A 33 -1.28 12.01 2.25
CA VAL A 33 -0.59 10.78 1.83
C VAL A 33 -1.59 9.70 1.44
N ALA A 34 -2.69 9.55 2.18
CA ALA A 34 -3.75 8.60 1.84
C ALA A 34 -4.39 8.91 0.48
N ALA A 35 -4.69 10.18 0.20
CA ALA A 35 -5.26 10.62 -1.07
C ALA A 35 -4.28 10.39 -2.23
N ARG A 36 -3.00 10.74 -2.06
CA ARG A 36 -1.95 10.51 -3.08
C ARG A 36 -1.77 9.03 -3.38
N ASN A 37 -1.77 8.18 -2.34
CA ASN A 37 -1.69 6.74 -2.51
C ASN A 37 -2.91 6.17 -3.25
N HIS A 38 -4.10 6.70 -3.01
CA HIS A 38 -5.30 6.32 -3.75
C HIS A 38 -5.17 6.66 -5.25
N LEU A 39 -4.69 7.86 -5.58
CA LEU A 39 -4.42 8.25 -6.98
C LEU A 39 -3.37 7.36 -7.65
N LEU A 40 -2.28 7.03 -6.95
CA LEU A 40 -1.25 6.14 -7.46
C LEU A 40 -1.81 4.75 -7.80
N LYS A 41 -2.67 4.20 -6.93
CA LYS A 41 -3.35 2.92 -7.19
C LYS A 41 -4.24 2.98 -8.43
N LEU A 42 -5.00 4.07 -8.62
CA LEU A 42 -5.81 4.28 -9.83
C LEU A 42 -4.95 4.36 -11.11
N MET A 43 -3.70 4.82 -10.98
CA MET A 43 -2.71 4.84 -12.06
C MET A 43 -1.98 3.48 -12.24
N GLY A 44 -2.33 2.45 -11.46
CA GLY A 44 -1.72 1.12 -11.53
C GLY A 44 -0.44 0.96 -10.69
N TYR A 45 -0.08 1.93 -9.85
CA TYR A 45 1.09 1.86 -8.99
C TYR A 45 0.74 1.35 -7.59
N HIS A 46 1.19 0.14 -7.26
CA HIS A 46 0.96 -0.51 -5.97
C HIS A 46 2.22 -0.47 -5.09
N SER A 47 2.42 0.60 -4.32
CA SER A 47 3.63 0.81 -3.52
C SER A 47 3.96 -0.33 -2.55
N ALA A 48 2.95 -1.02 -2.01
CA ALA A 48 3.15 -2.16 -1.12
C ALA A 48 3.74 -3.38 -1.85
N GLN A 49 3.28 -3.67 -3.08
CA GLN A 49 3.81 -4.77 -3.90
C GLN A 49 5.23 -4.47 -4.38
N GLU A 50 5.50 -3.22 -4.77
CA GLU A 50 6.85 -2.78 -5.14
C GLU A 50 7.83 -2.91 -3.97
N LEU A 51 7.39 -2.55 -2.77
CA LEU A 51 8.18 -2.72 -1.55
C LEU A 51 8.44 -4.20 -1.26
N ASP A 52 7.42 -5.05 -1.37
CA ASP A 52 7.53 -6.50 -1.15
C ASP A 52 8.53 -7.14 -2.13
N ARG A 53 8.42 -6.84 -3.42
CA ARG A 53 9.38 -7.33 -4.43
C ARG A 53 10.81 -6.91 -4.12
N LYS A 54 11.02 -5.64 -3.73
CA LYS A 54 12.36 -5.13 -3.36
C LYS A 54 12.92 -5.81 -2.11
N LEU A 55 12.08 -6.04 -1.11
CA LEU A 55 12.47 -6.74 0.12
C LEU A 55 12.87 -8.19 -0.17
N LEU A 56 12.08 -8.92 -0.95
CA LEU A 56 12.39 -10.29 -1.33
C LEU A 56 13.70 -10.40 -2.11
N ALA A 57 13.93 -9.48 -3.06
CA ALA A 57 15.18 -9.43 -3.82
C ALA A 57 16.40 -9.21 -2.90
N GLN A 58 16.32 -8.25 -1.97
CA GLN A 58 17.41 -7.99 -1.00
C GLN A 58 17.67 -9.18 -0.08
N LEU A 59 16.60 -9.88 0.36
CA LEU A 59 16.75 -11.06 1.22
C LEU A 59 17.44 -12.22 0.49
N LEU A 60 17.08 -12.49 -0.76
CA LEU A 60 17.72 -13.52 -1.59
C LEU A 60 19.20 -13.20 -1.85
N GLU A 61 19.51 -11.94 -2.17
CA GLU A 61 20.88 -11.46 -2.36
C GLU A 61 21.73 -11.61 -1.08
N SER A 62 21.15 -11.29 0.09
CA SER A 62 21.81 -11.46 1.38
C SER A 62 22.03 -12.93 1.78
N ARG A 63 21.26 -13.86 1.22
CA ARG A 63 21.32 -15.30 1.51
C ARG A 63 22.20 -16.07 0.51
N GLY A 64 22.61 -15.45 -0.60
CA GLY A 64 23.48 -16.05 -1.62
C GLY A 64 22.80 -17.12 -2.48
N ASP A 65 21.47 -17.22 -2.46
CA ASP A 65 20.75 -18.16 -3.33
C ASP A 65 20.56 -17.56 -4.73
N PRO A 66 20.82 -18.33 -5.81
CA PRO A 66 20.59 -17.86 -7.17
C PRO A 66 19.11 -17.58 -7.41
N PRO A 67 18.76 -16.56 -8.21
CA PRO A 67 17.37 -16.22 -8.47
C PRO A 67 16.65 -17.41 -9.15
N PRO A 68 15.40 -17.73 -8.74
CA PRO A 68 14.66 -18.80 -9.36
C PRO A 68 14.20 -18.37 -10.76
N GLY A 69 14.74 -19.04 -11.78
CA GLY A 69 14.20 -19.18 -13.14
C GLY A 69 13.76 -17.91 -13.87
N GLU A 70 14.53 -17.50 -14.88
CA GLU A 70 13.97 -16.82 -16.07
C GLU A 70 12.88 -17.68 -16.74
#